data_AF-A0A7X9D1V6-F1
#
_entry.id   AF-A0A7X9D1V6-F1
#
_cell.length_a   1.000
_cell.length_b   1.000
_cell.length_c   1.000
_cell.angle_alpha   90.00
_cell.angle_beta   90.00
_cell.angle_gamma   90.00
#
_symmetry.space_group_name_H-M   'P 1'
#
loop_
_entity.id
_entity.type
_entity.pdbx_description
1 polymer ?
#
loop_
_entity_poly.entity_id
_entity_poly.type
_entity_poly.pdbx_seq_one_letter_code
_entity_poly.pdbx_strand_id
1 'polypeptide(L)'
;MNIFLALVCYISGVRRFFPENYINFFIYSNIALAIFNMLPIMPLDGGRITRDIFIAELGFFKGNRYIKGISFAVLVTILSLGLLFGIGYGGSLVIVLASGYLLYFQKDDRVGEWLMNIKNLLCKRRKLLKKGIYPVRGLVVLENIYLKDIIKNMDFDKFHIIYMVDKSLRLGGVYTEQDILDVFLKSGDNIKLDELEKLKGDKTIC
;
A
#
# COMPACT_ATOMS: atom_id res chain seq x y z
N MET A 1 5.78 20.77 9.02
CA MET A 1 5.36 22.18 9.19
C MET A 1 5.11 22.52 10.66
N ASN A 2 4.31 21.74 11.40
CA ASN A 2 3.98 22.02 12.82
C ASN A 2 5.20 21.99 13.76
N ILE A 3 6.11 21.01 13.58
CA ILE A 3 7.38 20.95 14.35
C ILE A 3 8.26 22.17 14.06
N PHE A 4 8.35 22.56 12.78
CA PHE A 4 9.11 23.73 12.37
C PHE A 4 8.54 25.02 12.97
N LEU A 5 7.20 25.17 13.00
CA LEU A 5 6.53 26.32 13.61
C LEU A 5 6.78 26.40 15.13
N ALA A 6 6.71 25.26 15.83
CA ALA A 6 7.03 25.19 17.26
C ALA A 6 8.49 25.55 17.55
N LEU A 7 9.42 25.06 16.71
CA LEU A 7 10.86 25.27 16.85
C LEU A 7 11.26 26.71 16.51
N VAL A 8 10.62 27.31 15.50
CA VAL A 8 10.76 28.75 15.19
C VAL A 8 10.25 29.60 16.35
N CYS A 9 9.05 29.34 16.89
CA CYS A 9 8.55 30.06 18.08
C CYS A 9 9.45 29.91 19.31
N TYR A 10 10.07 28.73 19.49
CA TYR A 10 11.00 28.48 20.57
C TYR A 10 12.31 29.28 20.42
N ILE A 11 12.87 29.35 19.20
CA ILE A 11 14.15 30.02 18.93
C ILE A 11 14.01 31.54 18.77
N SER A 12 12.92 32.03 18.16
CA SER A 12 12.75 33.45 17.80
C SER A 12 12.43 34.38 18.98
N GLY A 13 12.46 33.87 20.22
CA GLY A 13 12.34 34.72 21.41
C GLY A 13 10.96 35.38 21.59
N VAL A 14 9.91 34.82 20.97
CA VAL A 14 8.52 35.32 21.04
C VAL A 14 8.00 35.35 22.48
N ARG A 15 8.63 34.60 23.40
CA ARG A 15 8.46 34.67 24.87
C ARG A 15 8.60 36.07 25.44
N ARG A 16 9.26 36.99 24.73
CA ARG A 16 9.43 38.38 25.17
C ARG A 16 8.23 39.28 24.86
N PHE A 17 7.34 38.88 23.96
CA PHE A 17 6.19 39.68 23.50
C PHE A 17 4.83 39.17 23.97
N PHE A 18 4.70 37.89 24.32
CA PHE A 18 3.44 37.29 24.77
C PHE A 18 3.57 36.63 26.15
N PRO A 19 2.49 36.57 26.94
CA PRO A 19 2.51 35.90 28.23
C PRO A 19 2.91 34.42 28.08
N GLU A 20 3.76 33.92 29.00
CA GLU A 20 4.34 32.58 28.89
C GLU A 20 3.29 31.47 28.74
N ASN A 21 2.11 31.63 29.34
CA ASN A 21 1.03 30.65 29.28
C ASN A 21 0.53 30.39 27.85
N TYR A 22 0.40 31.44 27.03
CA TYR A 22 -0.08 31.29 25.65
C TYR A 22 0.96 30.63 24.74
N ILE A 23 2.24 30.94 24.96
CA ILE A 23 3.33 30.36 24.18
C ILE A 23 3.53 28.90 24.54
N ASN A 24 3.53 28.57 25.84
CA ASN A 24 3.63 27.19 26.28
C ASN A 24 2.44 26.37 25.75
N PHE A 25 1.22 26.89 25.82
CA PHE A 25 0.04 26.25 25.22
C PHE A 25 0.22 26.02 23.72
N PHE A 26 0.66 27.04 22.97
CA PHE A 26 0.90 26.93 21.53
C PHE A 26 1.94 25.86 21.18
N ILE A 27 3.05 25.81 21.92
CA ILE A 27 4.09 24.80 21.75
C ILE A 27 3.53 23.40 22.03
N TYR A 28 2.84 23.20 23.16
CA TYR A 28 2.24 21.92 23.51
C TYR A 28 1.21 21.45 22.49
N SER A 29 0.35 22.33 22.00
CA SER A 29 -0.63 21.99 20.96
C SER A 29 0.03 21.58 19.64
N ASN A 30 1.08 22.29 19.19
CA ASN A 30 1.79 21.94 17.96
C ASN A 30 2.55 20.62 18.08
N ILE A 31 3.15 20.34 19.23
CA ILE A 31 3.81 19.05 19.51
C ILE A 31 2.78 17.93 19.53
N ALA A 32 1.64 18.11 20.22
CA ALA A 32 0.56 17.13 20.24
C ALA A 32 0.02 16.84 18.83
N LEU A 33 -0.17 17.87 18.00
CA LEU A 33 -0.57 17.73 16.59
C LEU A 33 0.49 17.02 15.76
N ALA A 34 1.78 17.28 15.99
CA ALA A 34 2.86 16.60 15.29
C ALA A 34 2.89 15.11 15.61
N ILE A 35 2.76 14.74 16.89
CA ILE A 35 2.68 13.35 17.34
C ILE A 35 1.46 12.67 16.71
N PHE A 36 0.29 13.32 16.74
CA PHE A 36 -0.92 12.78 16.14
C PHE A 36 -0.74 12.54 14.63
N ASN A 37 -0.18 13.50 13.89
CA ASN A 37 0.06 13.35 12.45
C ASN A 37 1.10 12.30 12.10
N MET A 38 2.01 11.93 13.02
CA MET A 38 2.98 10.85 12.81
C MET A 38 2.42 9.45 13.03
N LEU A 39 1.19 9.30 13.54
CA LEU A 39 0.58 7.98 13.69
C LEU A 39 0.40 7.28 12.33
N PRO A 40 0.59 5.96 12.26
CA PRO A 40 0.46 5.18 11.02
C PRO A 40 -1.02 4.91 10.68
N ILE A 41 -1.82 5.97 10.58
CA ILE A 41 -3.27 5.94 10.34
C ILE A 41 -3.55 6.71 9.05
N MET A 42 -4.21 6.11 8.05
CA MET A 42 -4.76 6.90 6.95
C MET A 42 -5.96 7.74 7.43
N PRO A 43 -6.05 9.04 7.05
CA PRO A 43 -5.28 9.76 6.02
C PRO A 43 -4.09 10.60 6.53
N LEU A 44 -3.67 10.44 7.79
CA LEU A 44 -2.61 11.22 8.43
C LEU A 44 -1.26 11.08 7.71
N ASP A 45 -0.37 12.05 7.93
CA ASP A 45 0.93 12.12 7.25
C ASP A 45 1.79 10.87 7.53
N GLY A 46 1.82 10.39 8.78
CA GLY A 46 2.51 9.16 9.18
C GLY A 46 1.94 7.91 8.53
N GLY A 47 0.62 7.86 8.32
CA GLY A 47 -0.03 6.82 7.54
C GLY A 47 0.41 6.81 6.07
N ARG A 48 0.59 8.00 5.46
CA ARG A 48 1.07 8.13 4.07
C ARG A 48 2.54 7.70 3.93
N ILE A 49 3.39 8.12 4.86
CA ILE A 49 4.81 7.72 4.88
C ILE A 49 4.92 6.20 5.03
N THR A 50 4.20 5.64 6.00
CA THR A 50 4.21 4.19 6.25
C THR A 50 3.65 3.41 5.05
N ARG A 51 2.61 3.95 4.39
CA ARG A 51 2.09 3.40 3.12
C ARG A 51 3.18 3.36 2.06
N ASP A 52 3.91 4.44 1.84
CA ASP A 52 4.93 4.51 0.79
C ASP A 52 6.08 3.53 1.05
N ILE A 53 6.49 3.36 2.32
CA ILE A 53 7.46 2.34 2.74
C ILE A 53 6.95 0.94 2.40
N PHE A 54 5.73 0.59 2.81
CA PHE A 54 5.17 -0.73 2.52
C PHE A 54 4.94 -0.97 1.03
N ILE A 55 4.61 0.07 0.25
CA ILE A 55 4.48 -0.05 -1.21
C ILE A 55 5.84 -0.33 -1.85
N ALA A 56 6.91 0.32 -1.36
CA ALA A 56 8.27 0.10 -1.85
C ALA A 56 8.76 -1.34 -1.59
N GLU A 57 8.45 -1.90 -0.41
CA GLU A 57 8.91 -3.22 0.00
C GLU A 57 8.00 -4.37 -0.47
N LEU A 58 6.70 -4.25 -0.27
CA LEU A 58 5.71 -5.33 -0.46
C LEU A 58 4.92 -5.21 -1.76
N GLY A 59 5.06 -4.10 -2.48
CA GLY A 59 4.28 -3.77 -3.66
C GLY A 59 2.97 -3.05 -3.33
N PHE A 60 2.37 -2.43 -4.34
CA PHE A 60 1.25 -1.48 -4.18
C PHE A 60 0.03 -2.07 -3.46
N PHE A 61 -0.45 -3.25 -3.88
CA PHE A 61 -1.66 -3.88 -3.35
C PHE A 61 -1.49 -4.37 -1.93
N LYS A 62 -0.39 -5.10 -1.68
CA LYS A 62 -0.06 -5.62 -0.36
C LYS A 62 0.19 -4.47 0.59
N GLY A 63 1.00 -3.49 0.19
CA GLY A 63 1.30 -2.32 1.01
C GLY A 63 0.05 -1.52 1.40
N ASN A 64 -0.87 -1.26 0.45
CA ASN A 64 -2.13 -0.58 0.73
C ASN A 64 -3.05 -1.38 1.67
N ARG A 65 -3.09 -2.72 1.51
CA ARG A 65 -3.87 -3.59 2.40
C ARG A 65 -3.29 -3.63 3.81
N TYR A 66 -1.97 -3.72 3.95
CA TYR A 66 -1.30 -3.74 5.25
C TYR A 66 -1.49 -2.42 6.00
N ILE A 67 -1.28 -1.27 5.35
CA ILE A 67 -1.46 0.01 6.03
C ILE A 67 -2.92 0.27 6.41
N LYS A 68 -3.90 -0.16 5.61
CA LYS A 68 -5.32 -0.12 5.99
C LYS A 68 -5.60 -0.97 7.22
N GLY A 69 -5.05 -2.20 7.26
CA GLY A 69 -5.16 -3.08 8.42
C GLY A 69 -4.53 -2.49 9.68
N ILE A 70 -3.33 -1.93 9.57
CA ILE A 70 -2.65 -1.25 10.69
C ILE A 70 -3.45 -0.03 11.14
N SER A 71 -3.90 0.81 10.20
CA SER A 71 -4.68 2.00 10.52
C SER A 71 -5.97 1.63 11.25
N PHE A 72 -6.65 0.57 10.82
CA PHE A 72 -7.86 0.05 11.47
C PHE A 72 -7.55 -0.46 12.87
N ALA A 73 -6.50 -1.29 13.04
CA ALA A 73 -6.11 -1.83 14.34
C ALA A 73 -5.80 -0.71 15.34
N VAL A 74 -4.99 0.28 14.94
CA VAL A 74 -4.63 1.42 15.78
C VAL A 74 -5.86 2.24 16.17
N LEU A 75 -6.76 2.53 15.21
CA LEU A 75 -7.99 3.27 15.50
C LEU A 75 -8.93 2.53 16.44
N VAL A 76 -9.07 1.20 16.28
CA VAL A 76 -9.88 0.37 17.18
C VAL A 76 -9.28 0.34 18.59
N THR A 77 -7.95 0.25 18.71
CA THR A 77 -7.27 0.34 20.01
C THR A 77 -7.54 1.69 20.67
N ILE A 78 -7.35 2.80 19.95
CA ILE A 78 -7.63 4.15 20.48
C ILE A 78 -9.10 4.30 20.89
N LEU A 79 -10.03 3.80 20.08
CA LEU A 79 -11.46 3.82 20.38
C LEU A 79 -11.75 3.03 21.66
N SER A 80 -11.24 1.80 21.77
CA SER A 80 -11.45 0.93 22.94
C SER A 80 -10.90 1.53 24.23
N LEU A 81 -9.70 2.12 24.19
CA LEU A 81 -9.11 2.81 25.34
C LEU A 81 -9.94 4.05 25.69
N GLY A 82 -10.35 4.83 24.68
CA GLY A 82 -11.22 5.99 24.86
C GLY A 82 -12.55 5.65 25.53
N LEU A 83 -13.17 4.53 25.17
CA LEU A 83 -14.39 4.02 25.82
C LEU A 83 -14.14 3.56 27.26
N LEU A 84 -13.06 2.79 27.50
CA LEU A 84 -12.71 2.28 28.84
C LEU A 84 -12.44 3.42 29.83
N PHE A 85 -11.63 4.40 29.45
CA PHE A 85 -11.32 5.56 30.30
C PHE A 85 -12.44 6.61 30.30
N GLY A 86 -13.21 6.73 29.21
CA GLY A 86 -14.32 7.66 29.06
C GLY A 86 -15.47 7.41 30.02
N ILE A 87 -15.86 6.14 30.19
CA ILE A 87 -17.02 5.75 31.02
C ILE A 87 -16.68 5.79 32.51
N GLY A 88 -15.42 5.55 32.91
CA GLY A 88 -15.01 5.44 34.31
C GLY A 88 -14.44 6.72 34.96
N TYR A 89 -13.82 7.61 34.18
CA TYR A 89 -12.97 8.70 34.73
C TYR A 89 -13.23 10.09 34.13
N GLY A 90 -14.35 10.29 33.41
CA GLY A 90 -14.62 11.56 32.73
C GLY A 90 -13.71 11.79 31.52
N GLY A 91 -13.31 10.71 30.83
CA GLY A 91 -12.48 10.81 29.64
C GLY A 91 -13.16 11.61 28.52
N SER A 92 -12.33 12.25 27.67
CA SER A 92 -12.83 13.14 26.63
C SER A 92 -13.57 12.38 25.53
N LEU A 93 -14.90 12.54 25.47
CA LEU A 93 -15.77 12.09 24.37
C LEU A 93 -15.22 12.46 22.98
N VAL A 94 -14.46 13.55 22.91
CA VAL A 94 -13.75 14.02 21.70
C VAL A 94 -12.88 12.93 21.08
N ILE A 95 -12.17 12.13 21.88
CA ILE A 95 -11.27 11.06 21.36
C ILE A 95 -12.09 9.93 20.75
N VAL A 96 -13.21 9.56 21.39
CA VAL A 96 -14.12 8.53 20.91
C VAL A 96 -14.80 8.97 19.61
N LEU A 97 -15.28 10.23 19.55
CA LEU A 97 -15.89 10.79 18.34
C LEU A 97 -14.87 10.92 17.19
N ALA A 98 -13.66 11.40 17.47
CA ALA A 98 -12.62 11.54 16.45
C ALA A 98 -12.17 10.18 15.88
N SER A 99 -11.96 9.18 16.74
CA SER A 99 -11.59 7.83 16.28
C SER A 99 -12.73 7.14 15.52
N GLY A 100 -13.98 7.31 15.97
CA GLY A 100 -15.16 6.83 15.25
C GLY A 100 -15.33 7.46 13.86
N TYR A 101 -15.10 8.78 13.75
CA TYR A 101 -15.15 9.50 12.47
C TYR A 101 -14.06 9.02 11.50
N LEU A 102 -12.83 8.83 11.98
CA LEU A 102 -11.72 8.33 11.17
C LEU A 102 -11.97 6.88 10.69
N LEU A 103 -12.58 6.03 11.52
CA LEU A 103 -12.99 4.68 11.13
C LEU A 103 -14.08 4.68 10.06
N TYR A 104 -15.04 5.61 10.14
CA TYR A 104 -16.07 5.76 9.12
C TYR A 104 -15.47 6.15 7.77
N PHE A 105 -14.51 7.08 7.76
CA PHE A 105 -13.81 7.51 6.55
C PHE A 105 -13.02 6.40 5.85
N GLN A 106 -12.50 5.41 6.58
CA GLN A 106 -11.78 4.29 5.97
C GLN A 106 -12.67 3.32 5.18
N LYS A 107 -13.99 3.35 5.40
CA LYS A 107 -14.92 2.36 4.85
C LYS A 107 -15.28 2.61 3.38
N ASP A 108 -15.07 3.83 2.86
CA ASP A 108 -15.60 4.30 1.57
C ASP A 108 -14.61 4.22 0.39
N ASP A 109 -13.77 3.18 0.36
CA ASP A 109 -12.56 3.19 -0.46
C ASP A 109 -12.56 2.15 -1.60
N ARG A 110 -13.74 1.62 -1.96
CA ARG A 110 -13.89 0.66 -3.08
C ARG A 110 -13.65 1.31 -4.45
N VAL A 111 -14.03 2.58 -4.61
CA VAL A 111 -13.81 3.35 -5.85
C VAL A 111 -12.34 3.79 -5.96
N GLY A 112 -11.69 4.09 -4.83
CA GLY A 112 -10.27 4.41 -4.76
C GLY A 112 -9.38 3.24 -5.20
N GLU A 113 -9.70 2.01 -4.80
CA GLU A 113 -8.99 0.80 -5.22
C GLU A 113 -9.11 0.57 -6.75
N TRP A 114 -10.30 0.74 -7.32
CA TRP A 114 -10.52 0.61 -8.77
C TRP A 114 -9.81 1.68 -9.61
N LEU A 115 -9.90 2.96 -9.22
CA LEU A 115 -9.24 4.06 -9.93
C LEU A 115 -7.71 3.99 -9.79
N MET A 116 -7.19 3.52 -8.66
CA MET A 116 -5.76 3.31 -8.46
C MET A 116 -5.23 2.18 -9.35
N ASN A 117 -5.98 1.09 -9.53
CA ASN A 117 -5.59 0.00 -10.44
C ASN A 117 -5.40 0.48 -11.88
N ILE A 118 -6.36 1.28 -12.38
CA ILE A 118 -6.32 1.81 -13.76
C ILE A 118 -5.17 2.80 -13.93
N LYS A 119 -4.98 3.73 -12.97
CA LYS A 119 -3.90 4.71 -13.04
C LYS A 119 -2.52 4.04 -13.03
N ASN A 120 -2.36 2.94 -12.29
CA ASN A 120 -1.13 2.17 -12.21
C ASN A 120 -0.82 1.43 -13.52
N LEU A 121 -1.81 0.80 -14.16
CA LEU A 121 -1.66 0.19 -15.49
C LEU A 121 -1.20 1.21 -16.54
N LEU A 122 -1.81 2.40 -16.53
CA LEU A 122 -1.46 3.50 -17.45
C LEU A 122 -0.06 4.07 -17.18
N CYS A 123 0.34 4.19 -15.92
CA CYS A 123 1.67 4.69 -15.55
C CYS A 123 2.78 3.67 -15.88
N LYS A 124 2.52 2.37 -15.72
CA LYS A 124 3.44 1.26 -16.07
C LYS A 124 3.84 1.33 -17.55
N ARG A 125 2.84 1.39 -18.44
CA ARG A 125 3.04 1.45 -19.90
C ARG A 125 3.81 2.72 -20.32
N ARG A 126 3.49 3.87 -19.71
CA ARG A 126 4.19 5.14 -19.98
C ARG A 126 5.63 5.16 -19.47
N LYS A 127 5.93 4.57 -18.30
CA LYS A 127 7.30 4.54 -17.74
C LYS A 127 8.22 3.63 -18.55
N LEU A 128 7.75 2.46 -18.98
CA LEU A 128 8.48 1.54 -19.86
C LEU A 128 8.87 2.21 -21.18
N LEU A 129 7.90 2.84 -21.85
CA LEU A 129 8.11 3.50 -23.15
C LEU A 129 9.01 4.74 -23.08
N LYS A 130 9.09 5.40 -21.91
CA LYS A 130 9.79 6.70 -21.76
C LYS A 130 11.19 6.59 -21.17
N LYS A 131 11.50 5.55 -20.39
CA LYS A 131 12.81 5.38 -19.72
C LYS A 131 13.69 4.28 -20.30
N GLY A 132 13.17 3.36 -21.10
CA GLY A 132 13.93 2.25 -21.72
C GLY A 132 14.43 1.18 -20.74
N ILE A 133 14.65 1.53 -19.46
CA ILE A 133 15.08 0.63 -18.39
C ILE A 133 13.97 0.52 -17.35
N TYR A 134 13.53 -0.70 -17.07
CA TYR A 134 12.47 -0.99 -16.11
C TYR A 134 12.85 -2.17 -15.22
N PRO A 135 12.63 -2.11 -13.89
CA PRO A 135 12.97 -3.20 -12.99
C PRO A 135 12.12 -4.44 -13.30
N VAL A 136 12.80 -5.56 -13.50
CA VAL A 136 12.19 -6.88 -13.73
C VAL A 136 12.18 -7.68 -12.44
N ARG A 137 11.08 -8.40 -12.17
CA ARG A 137 11.00 -9.38 -11.09
C ARG A 137 10.82 -10.77 -11.70
N GLY A 138 11.71 -11.71 -11.34
CA GLY A 138 11.58 -13.11 -11.70
C GLY A 138 10.58 -13.82 -10.78
N LEU A 139 9.66 -14.59 -11.35
CA LEU A 139 8.75 -15.47 -10.62
C LEU A 139 9.00 -16.91 -11.07
N VAL A 140 9.31 -17.81 -10.15
CA VAL A 140 9.45 -19.24 -10.46
C VAL A 140 8.13 -19.94 -10.18
N VAL A 141 7.60 -20.64 -11.18
CA VAL A 141 6.29 -21.29 -11.12
C VAL A 141 6.42 -22.74 -11.57
N LEU A 142 5.83 -23.66 -10.81
CA LEU A 142 5.72 -25.07 -11.17
C LEU A 142 4.68 -25.25 -12.27
N GLU A 143 4.95 -26.16 -13.22
CA GLU A 143 4.07 -26.54 -14.35
C GLU A 143 2.59 -26.81 -13.96
N ASN A 144 2.34 -27.30 -12.74
CA ASN A 144 1.03 -27.72 -12.26
C ASN A 144 0.18 -26.59 -11.63
N ILE A 145 0.66 -25.33 -11.65
CA ILE A 145 -0.06 -24.18 -11.07
C ILE A 145 -1.04 -23.59 -12.10
N TYR A 146 -2.21 -23.15 -11.62
CA TYR A 146 -3.22 -22.48 -12.44
C TYR A 146 -2.81 -21.04 -12.79
N LEU A 147 -3.15 -20.60 -14.01
CA LEU A 147 -2.94 -19.23 -14.49
C LEU A 147 -3.50 -18.17 -13.54
N LYS A 148 -4.69 -18.40 -12.95
CA LYS A 148 -5.31 -17.48 -11.98
C LYS A 148 -4.43 -17.22 -10.74
N ASP A 149 -3.69 -18.24 -10.30
CA ASP A 149 -2.85 -18.14 -9.10
C ASP A 149 -1.52 -17.45 -9.44
N ILE A 150 -1.05 -17.58 -10.68
CA ILE A 150 0.08 -16.80 -11.20
C ILE A 150 -0.32 -15.32 -11.27
N ILE A 151 -1.45 -15.00 -11.89
CA ILE A 151 -1.95 -13.62 -12.04
C ILE A 151 -2.17 -12.94 -10.69
N LYS A 152 -2.70 -13.67 -9.70
CA LYS A 152 -2.85 -13.15 -8.32
C LYS A 152 -1.52 -12.81 -7.64
N ASN A 153 -0.44 -13.49 -8.02
CA ASN A 153 0.90 -13.30 -7.46
C ASN A 153 1.79 -12.38 -8.31
N MET A 154 1.34 -11.94 -9.50
CA MET A 154 2.01 -10.92 -10.29
C MET A 154 1.78 -9.53 -9.67
N ASP A 155 2.85 -8.81 -9.36
CA ASP A 155 2.75 -7.42 -8.91
C ASP A 155 2.66 -6.47 -10.11
N PHE A 156 1.63 -5.61 -10.17
CA PHE A 156 1.49 -4.67 -11.29
C PHE A 156 2.59 -3.59 -11.36
N ASP A 157 3.40 -3.42 -10.32
CA ASP A 157 4.40 -2.36 -10.25
C ASP A 157 5.72 -2.69 -10.97
N LYS A 158 6.03 -3.98 -11.18
CA LYS A 158 7.27 -4.46 -11.85
C LYS A 158 6.94 -5.28 -13.10
N PHE A 159 7.86 -5.36 -14.05
CA PHE A 159 7.69 -6.26 -15.20
C PHE A 159 8.03 -7.68 -14.76
N HIS A 160 7.11 -8.62 -14.92
CA HIS A 160 7.31 -9.98 -14.46
C HIS A 160 7.81 -10.88 -15.58
N ILE A 161 8.93 -11.56 -15.33
CA ILE A 161 9.40 -12.68 -16.14
C ILE A 161 9.16 -13.95 -15.32
N ILE A 162 8.50 -14.92 -15.94
CA ILE A 162 7.96 -16.10 -15.27
C ILE A 162 8.74 -17.30 -15.78
N TYR A 163 9.51 -17.88 -14.89
CA TYR A 163 10.31 -19.06 -15.14
C TYR A 163 9.47 -20.28 -14.78
N MET A 164 9.11 -21.06 -15.79
CA MET A 164 8.44 -22.33 -15.58
C MET A 164 9.48 -23.39 -15.25
N VAL A 165 9.24 -24.13 -14.18
CA VAL A 165 10.08 -25.24 -13.76
C VAL A 165 9.29 -26.53 -13.61
N ASP A 166 9.91 -27.64 -13.97
CA ASP A 166 9.37 -28.99 -13.77
C ASP A 166 9.42 -29.39 -12.28
N LYS A 167 8.87 -30.56 -11.94
CA LYS A 167 8.99 -31.14 -10.58
C LYS A 167 10.44 -31.45 -10.16
N SER A 168 11.38 -31.47 -11.10
CA SER A 168 12.81 -31.68 -10.88
C SER A 168 13.58 -30.35 -10.76
N LEU A 169 12.89 -29.20 -10.68
CA LEU A 169 13.46 -27.84 -10.68
C LEU A 169 14.30 -27.50 -11.92
N ARG A 170 14.11 -28.22 -13.03
CA ARG A 170 14.69 -27.91 -14.33
C ARG A 170 13.84 -26.86 -15.03
N LEU A 171 14.51 -25.95 -15.72
CA LEU A 171 13.86 -24.86 -16.46
C LEU A 171 13.14 -25.42 -17.68
N GLY A 172 11.80 -25.38 -17.67
CA GLY A 172 10.97 -25.76 -18.82
C GLY A 172 10.79 -24.63 -19.82
N GLY A 173 10.66 -23.38 -19.35
CA GLY A 173 10.51 -22.23 -20.25
C GLY A 173 10.47 -20.89 -19.53
N VAL A 174 10.52 -19.81 -20.32
CA VAL A 174 10.46 -18.42 -19.83
C VAL A 174 9.31 -17.69 -20.51
N TYR A 175 8.42 -17.11 -19.72
CA TYR A 175 7.21 -16.42 -20.17
C TYR A 175 7.16 -14.98 -19.66
N THR A 176 6.62 -14.07 -20.45
CA THR A 176 6.36 -12.70 -20.01
C THR A 176 4.95 -12.54 -19.45
N GLU A 177 4.72 -11.48 -18.68
CA GLU A 177 3.37 -11.08 -18.21
C GLU A 177 2.36 -10.98 -19.36
N GLN A 178 2.78 -10.55 -20.55
CA GLN A 178 1.92 -10.45 -21.74
C GLN A 178 1.52 -11.82 -22.28
N ASP A 179 2.46 -12.76 -22.38
CA ASP A 179 2.17 -14.13 -22.82
C ASP A 179 1.10 -14.80 -21.94
N ILE A 180 1.19 -14.58 -20.63
CA ILE A 180 0.27 -15.14 -19.65
C ILE A 180 -1.12 -14.49 -19.76
N LEU A 181 -1.18 -13.16 -19.88
CA LEU A 181 -2.44 -12.43 -20.03
C LEU A 181 -3.16 -12.79 -21.34
N ASP A 182 -2.42 -12.91 -22.44
CA ASP A 182 -3.00 -13.25 -23.75
C ASP A 182 -3.63 -14.63 -23.74
N VAL A 183 -3.04 -15.59 -23.02
CA VAL A 183 -3.61 -16.94 -22.92
C VAL A 183 -4.76 -16.98 -21.92
N PHE A 184 -4.64 -16.27 -20.80
CA PHE A 184 -5.74 -16.14 -19.85
C PHE A 184 -7.01 -15.57 -20.52
N LEU A 185 -6.85 -14.57 -21.41
CA LEU A 185 -7.96 -14.00 -22.19
C LEU A 185 -8.54 -14.95 -23.23
N LYS A 186 -7.72 -15.81 -23.83
CA LYS A 186 -8.17 -16.77 -24.86
C LYS A 186 -8.81 -18.02 -24.29
N SER A 187 -8.41 -18.45 -23.10
CA SER A 187 -8.64 -19.83 -22.66
C SER A 187 -9.25 -19.95 -21.25
N GLY A 188 -9.40 -18.83 -20.51
CA GLY A 188 -10.16 -18.75 -19.26
C GLY A 188 -9.41 -19.23 -17.99
N ASP A 189 -10.10 -19.16 -16.85
CA ASP A 189 -9.52 -19.17 -15.50
C ASP A 189 -8.85 -20.48 -15.03
N ASN A 190 -9.11 -21.61 -15.69
CA ASN A 190 -8.84 -22.95 -15.14
C ASN A 190 -7.74 -23.74 -15.86
N ILE A 191 -6.92 -23.09 -16.67
CA ILE A 191 -5.84 -23.75 -17.40
C ILE A 191 -4.54 -23.75 -16.59
N LYS A 192 -3.86 -24.89 -16.62
CA LYS A 192 -2.56 -25.10 -15.98
C LYS A 192 -1.45 -24.62 -16.90
N LEU A 193 -0.34 -24.20 -16.30
CA LEU A 193 0.81 -23.70 -17.05
C LEU A 193 1.40 -24.77 -18.00
N ASP A 194 1.34 -26.06 -17.64
CA ASP A 194 1.74 -27.21 -18.47
C ASP A 194 0.97 -27.31 -19.82
N GLU A 195 -0.29 -26.87 -19.87
CA GLU A 195 -1.06 -26.89 -21.12
C GLU A 195 -0.65 -25.76 -22.09
N LEU A 196 0.08 -24.74 -21.62
CA LEU A 196 0.61 -23.67 -22.46
C LEU A 196 1.77 -24.14 -23.35
N GLU A 197 2.63 -25.02 -22.84
CA GLU A 197 3.71 -25.58 -23.65
C GLU A 197 3.16 -26.36 -24.85
N LYS A 198 2.05 -27.08 -24.66
CA LYS A 198 1.38 -27.82 -25.74
C LYS A 198 0.74 -26.90 -26.79
N LEU A 199 0.28 -25.71 -26.39
CA LEU A 199 -0.30 -24.72 -27.31
C LEU A 199 0.74 -23.88 -28.06
N LYS A 200 1.95 -23.70 -27.52
CA LYS A 200 3.08 -23.03 -28.22
C LYS A 200 4.01 -24.00 -28.95
N GLY A 201 3.97 -25.30 -28.65
CA GLY A 201 4.73 -26.34 -29.35
C GLY A 201 4.44 -26.45 -30.85
N ASP A 202 3.33 -25.87 -31.33
CA ASP A 202 2.96 -25.84 -32.76
C ASP A 202 3.43 -24.55 -33.49
N LYS A 203 4.23 -23.70 -32.84
CA LYS A 203 4.79 -22.46 -33.44
C LYS A 203 6.30 -22.35 -33.42
N THR A 204 7.01 -23.46 -33.22
CA THR A 204 8.48 -23.50 -33.38
C THR A 204 8.89 -24.43 -34.53
N ILE A 205 8.40 -24.13 -35.74
CA ILE A 205 9.11 -24.45 -36.98
C ILE A 205 9.01 -23.20 -37.87
N CYS A 206 10.07 -22.38 -37.83
CA CYS A 206 10.64 -21.57 -38.91
C CYS A 206 11.73 -20.67 -38.33
#